data_AF-C6SGJ1-F1
#
_entry.id   AF-C6SGJ1-F1
#
_cell.length_a   1.000
_cell.length_b   1.000
_cell.length_c   1.000
_cell.angle_alpha   90.00
_cell.angle_beta   90.00
_cell.angle_gamma   90.00
#
_symmetry.space_group_name_H-M   'P 1'
#
loop_
_entity.id
_entity.type
_entity.pdbx_description
1 polymer ?
#
loop_
_entity_poly.entity_id
_entity_poly.type
_entity_poly.pdbx_seq_one_letter_code
_entity_poly.pdbx_strand_id
1 'polypeptide(L)' 'MRRAQSKPRSRGALPTGKAIPKENFRPSFGDGQNDPNLPAINLTGSGSRWETEKRITASSSFAFGGSNCVLIIG' A
#
# COMPACT_ATOMS: atom_id res chain seq x y z
N MET A 1 -46.68 -28.83 2.19
CA MET A 1 -45.88 -27.58 2.27
C MET A 1 -44.64 -27.84 3.13
N ARG A 2 -43.42 -27.82 2.58
CA ARG A 2 -42.16 -28.01 3.34
C ARG A 2 -41.48 -26.66 3.52
N ARG A 3 -41.26 -26.21 4.75
CA ARG A 3 -40.44 -25.02 5.05
C ARG A 3 -38.98 -25.36 4.76
N ALA A 4 -38.35 -24.63 3.84
CA ALA A 4 -36.91 -24.67 3.66
C ALA A 4 -36.24 -23.98 4.86
N GLN A 5 -35.40 -24.70 5.59
CA GLN A 5 -34.55 -24.13 6.63
C GLN A 5 -33.36 -23.42 5.95
N SER A 6 -33.26 -22.10 6.11
CA SER A 6 -32.12 -21.32 5.64
C SER A 6 -30.93 -21.51 6.59
N LYS A 7 -29.87 -22.18 6.10
CA LYS A 7 -28.59 -22.33 6.81
C LYS A 7 -27.92 -20.95 6.94
N PRO A 8 -27.42 -20.55 8.13
CA PRO A 8 -26.76 -19.26 8.28
C PRO A 8 -25.43 -19.26 7.50
N ARG A 9 -25.24 -18.26 6.62
CA ARG A 9 -23.95 -18.02 5.97
C ARG A 9 -22.94 -17.65 7.06
N SER A 10 -21.89 -18.44 7.21
CA SER A 10 -20.73 -18.06 8.01
C SER A 10 -20.20 -16.74 7.46
N ARG A 11 -20.07 -15.72 8.31
CA ARG A 11 -19.29 -14.53 7.98
C ARG A 11 -17.86 -15.04 7.79
N GLY A 12 -17.42 -15.15 6.54
CA GLY A 12 -16.01 -15.37 6.24
C GLY A 12 -15.22 -14.30 6.99
N ALA A 13 -14.24 -14.73 7.77
CA ALA A 13 -13.35 -13.80 8.45
C ALA A 13 -12.79 -12.84 7.40
N LEU A 14 -12.93 -11.54 7.65
CA LEU A 14 -12.24 -10.52 6.87
C LEU A 14 -10.75 -10.88 6.91
N PRO A 15 -10.04 -10.91 5.77
CA PRO A 15 -8.61 -11.15 5.79
C PRO A 15 -7.99 -10.07 6.66
N THR A 16 -7.45 -10.48 7.81
CA THR A 16 -6.60 -9.64 8.64
C THR A 16 -5.50 -9.12 7.73
N GLY A 17 -5.44 -7.80 7.54
CA GLY A 17 -4.58 -7.15 6.57
C GLY A 17 -3.18 -7.76 6.62
N LYS A 18 -2.71 -8.30 5.49
CA LYS A 18 -1.37 -8.85 5.38
C LYS A 18 -0.39 -7.73 5.74
N ALA A 19 0.43 -7.95 6.77
CA ALA A 19 1.45 -6.98 7.18
C ALA A 19 2.36 -6.66 5.99
N ILE A 20 2.76 -5.38 5.86
CA ILE A 20 3.68 -4.96 4.81
C ILE A 20 5.02 -5.68 5.03
N PRO A 21 5.46 -6.54 4.10
CA PRO A 21 6.62 -7.39 4.30
C PRO A 21 7.90 -6.57 4.52
N LYS A 22 8.84 -7.14 5.31
CA LYS A 22 10.15 -6.53 5.65
C LYS A 22 11.13 -6.44 4.48
N GLU A 23 10.72 -6.89 3.30
CA GLU A 23 11.60 -7.06 2.14
C GLU A 23 12.12 -5.71 1.62
N ASN A 24 13.39 -5.73 1.17
CA ASN A 24 14.10 -4.58 0.63
C ASN A 24 13.17 -3.78 -0.28
N PHE A 25 13.15 -2.47 -0.07
CA PHE A 25 12.31 -1.65 -0.92
C PHE A 25 12.75 -1.82 -2.39
N ARG A 26 11.78 -1.90 -3.29
CA ARG A 26 12.06 -1.90 -4.72
C ARG A 26 12.58 -0.52 -5.09
N PRO A 27 13.82 -0.40 -5.60
CA PRO A 27 14.36 0.91 -5.97
C PRO A 27 13.48 1.53 -7.05
N SER A 28 13.34 2.84 -7.00
CA SER A 28 12.70 3.59 -8.08
C SER A 28 13.61 3.52 -9.32
N PHE A 29 13.21 2.77 -10.35
CA PHE A 29 13.96 2.67 -11.59
C PHE A 29 13.71 3.91 -12.47
N GLY A 30 14.68 4.82 -12.45
CA GLY A 30 14.86 5.91 -13.42
C GLY A 30 16.24 5.81 -14.09
N ASP A 31 16.73 6.91 -14.67
CA ASP A 31 18.10 7.03 -15.19
C ASP A 31 19.18 7.16 -14.09
N GLY A 32 18.76 7.13 -12.82
CA GLY A 32 19.64 7.26 -11.65
C GLY A 32 20.08 8.70 -11.39
N GLN A 33 19.59 9.67 -12.16
CA GLN A 33 19.87 11.09 -11.96
C GLN A 33 18.68 11.76 -11.29
N ASN A 34 18.95 12.50 -10.21
CA ASN A 34 17.94 13.37 -9.62
C ASN A 34 17.80 14.64 -10.47
N ASP A 35 16.58 15.13 -10.65
CA ASP A 35 16.37 16.44 -11.25
C ASP A 35 16.93 17.53 -10.31
N PRO A 36 17.90 18.35 -10.76
CA PRO A 36 18.50 19.40 -9.94
C PRO A 36 17.52 20.53 -9.58
N ASN A 37 16.40 20.65 -10.29
CA ASN A 37 15.37 21.65 -10.01
C ASN A 37 14.36 21.17 -8.97
N LEU A 38 14.36 19.88 -8.63
CA LEU A 38 13.51 19.32 -7.59
C LEU A 38 14.22 19.34 -6.25
N PRO A 39 13.49 19.57 -5.15
CA PRO A 39 14.06 19.42 -3.82
C PRO A 39 14.51 17.97 -3.60
N ALA A 40 15.60 17.80 -2.86
CA ALA A 40 16.07 16.49 -2.47
C ALA A 40 15.00 15.78 -1.62
N ILE A 41 14.44 14.69 -2.15
CA ILE A 41 13.52 13.81 -1.44
C ILE A 41 14.16 12.44 -1.23
N ASN A 42 13.85 11.81 -0.10
CA ASN A 42 14.37 10.49 0.23
C ASN A 42 13.65 9.42 -0.60
N LEU A 43 14.11 9.23 -1.83
CA LEU A 43 13.69 8.11 -2.66
C LEU A 43 14.38 6.83 -2.21
N THR A 44 13.71 5.71 -2.45
CA THR A 44 14.25 4.39 -2.21
C THR A 44 15.45 4.11 -3.11
N GLY A 45 16.61 3.83 -2.50
CA GLY A 45 17.79 3.28 -3.16
C GLY A 45 17.91 1.75 -3.00
N SER A 46 18.92 1.16 -3.65
CA SER A 46 19.17 -0.29 -3.67
C SER A 46 19.42 -0.93 -2.30
N GLY A 47 19.83 -0.15 -1.29
CA GLY A 47 20.07 -0.60 0.09
C GLY A 47 19.00 -0.14 1.09
N SER A 48 17.93 0.52 0.64
CA SER A 48 16.92 1.05 1.54
C SER A 48 16.16 -0.08 2.24
N ARG A 49 15.91 0.10 3.53
CA ARG A 49 15.14 -0.81 4.38
C ARG A 49 14.32 -0.04 5.41
N TRP A 50 13.29 -0.68 5.95
CA TRP A 50 12.55 -0.13 7.09
C TRP A 50 13.35 -0.33 8.38
N GLU A 51 13.62 0.76 9.11
CA GLU A 51 14.32 0.69 10.40
C GLU A 51 13.37 0.35 11.58
N THR A 52 12.05 0.55 11.41
CA THR A 52 11.05 0.36 12.48
C THR A 52 10.09 -0.79 12.22
N GLU A 53 9.57 -1.39 13.31
CA GLU A 53 8.58 -2.46 13.22
C GLU A 53 7.17 -1.96 12.91
N LYS A 54 6.76 -0.82 13.48
CA LYS A 54 5.50 -0.16 13.13
C LYS A 54 5.69 0.62 11.84
N ARG A 55 4.81 0.38 10.87
CA ARG A 55 4.91 0.90 9.50
C ARG A 55 3.60 1.56 9.14
N ILE A 56 3.68 2.78 8.63
CA ILE A 56 2.54 3.45 8.03
C ILE A 56 2.96 3.77 6.60
N THR A 57 2.15 3.39 5.63
CA THR A 57 2.34 3.74 4.23
C THR A 57 1.13 4.49 3.71
N ALA A 58 1.39 5.41 2.78
CA ALA A 58 0.37 6.09 2.01
C ALA A 58 0.51 5.67 0.55
N SER A 59 -0.62 5.36 -0.09
CA SER A 59 -0.73 5.19 -1.52
C SER A 59 -1.65 6.28 -2.06
N SER A 60 -1.09 7.15 -2.89
CA SER A 60 -1.80 8.30 -3.46
C SER A 60 -1.95 8.12 -4.97
N SER A 61 -3.13 8.42 -5.49
CA SER A 61 -3.46 8.33 -6.91
C SER A 61 -4.24 9.57 -7.36
N PHE A 62 -4.02 9.96 -8.61
CA PHE A 62 -4.58 11.18 -9.20
C PHE A 62 -5.08 10.85 -10.61
N ALA A 63 -6.24 11.40 -10.97
CA ALA A 63 -6.81 11.26 -12.30
C ALA A 63 -7.48 12.56 -12.75
N PHE A 64 -7.79 12.64 -14.05
CA PHE A 64 -8.46 13.81 -14.64
C PHE A 64 -9.79 14.11 -13.96
N GLY A 65 -10.21 15.39 -14.02
CA GLY A 65 -11.44 15.85 -13.39
C GLY A 65 -11.36 15.93 -11.87
N GLY A 66 -10.16 15.89 -11.28
CA GLY A 66 -9.95 16.02 -9.84
C GLY A 66 -10.30 14.74 -9.06
N SER A 67 -10.39 13.60 -9.72
CA SER A 67 -10.69 12.31 -9.09
C SER A 67 -9.44 11.74 -8.42
N ASN A 68 -9.15 12.21 -7.21
CA ASN A 68 -7.96 11.86 -6.44
C ASN A 68 -8.32 10.93 -5.27
N CYS A 69 -7.42 10.02 -4.91
CA CYS A 69 -7.61 9.10 -3.78
C CYS A 69 -6.30 8.91 -3.00
N VAL A 70 -6.42 8.85 -1.68
CA VAL A 70 -5.33 8.50 -0.75
C VAL A 70 -5.78 7.33 0.12
N LEU A 71 -4.97 6.28 0.15
CA LEU A 71 -5.13 5.13 1.04
C LEU A 71 -4.00 5.11 2.06
N ILE A 72 -4.34 5.13 3.34
CA ILE A 72 -3.39 4.95 4.44
C ILE A 72 -3.47 3.51 4.95
N ILE A 73 -2.31 2.87 5.10
CA ILE A 73 -2.16 1.48 5.55
C ILE A 73 -1.20 1.48 6.74
N GLY A 74 -1.55 0.85 7.86
CA GLY A 74 -0.69 0.76 9.03
C GLY A 74 -1.12 -0.30 10.05
#